data_AF-A0A451AUV0-F1
#
_entry.id   AF-A0A451AUV0-F1
#
_cell.length_a   1.000
_cell.length_b   1.000
_cell.length_c   1.000
_cell.angle_alpha   90.00
_cell.angle_beta   90.00
_cell.angle_gamma   90.00
#
_symmetry.space_group_name_H-M   'P 1'
#
loop_
_entity.id
_entity.type
_entity.pdbx_description
1 polymer ?
#
loop_
_entity_poly.entity_id
_entity_poly.type
_entity_poly.pdbx_seq_one_letter_code
_entity_poly.pdbx_strand_id
1 'polypeptide(L)'
;MVWGHHIAFSNPGGPFGHASEGEFGNTSDYRNPIITSKLVEKGYIQRLGRGIRRVRQLLAKNGNSPLEAETDGFTRVIVRTKT
;
A
#
# COMPACT_ATOMS: atom_id res chain seq x y z
N MET A 1 -11.92 -27.03 -6.19
CA MET A 1 -12.05 -25.80 -5.38
C MET A 1 -10.75 -25.03 -5.53
N VAL A 2 -10.72 -24.03 -6.42
CA VAL A 2 -9.53 -23.18 -6.61
C VAL A 2 -9.64 -22.00 -5.65
N TRP A 3 -8.74 -21.95 -4.66
CA TRP A 3 -8.56 -20.78 -3.82
C TRP A 3 -7.97 -19.64 -4.67
N GLY A 4 -8.39 -18.40 -4.41
CA GLY A 4 -7.83 -17.25 -5.12
C GLY A 4 -6.34 -17.09 -4.82
N HIS A 5 -5.50 -17.01 -5.85
CA HIS A 5 -4.04 -16.78 -5.75
C HIS A 5 -3.69 -15.31 -5.43
N HIS A 6 -4.48 -14.66 -4.57
CA HIS A 6 -4.33 -13.26 -4.25
C HIS A 6 -4.80 -12.91 -2.84
N ILE A 7 -4.25 -11.81 -2.32
CA ILE A 7 -4.66 -11.18 -1.06
C ILE A 7 -5.04 -9.74 -1.39
N ALA A 8 -6.21 -9.29 -0.93
CA ALA A 8 -6.69 -7.92 -1.08
C ALA A 8 -6.82 -7.24 0.28
N PHE A 9 -6.29 -6.03 0.39
CA PHE A 9 -6.52 -5.13 1.52
C PHE A 9 -7.42 -4.01 1.04
N SER A 10 -8.51 -3.73 1.75
CA SER A 10 -9.43 -2.63 1.43
C SER A 10 -9.61 -1.74 2.65
N ASN A 11 -9.47 -0.45 2.46
CA ASN A 11 -9.66 0.56 3.48
C ASN A 11 -10.62 1.65 2.97
N PRO A 12 -11.65 2.06 3.75
CA PRO A 12 -12.50 3.18 3.39
C PRO A 12 -11.70 4.48 3.25
N GLY A 13 -12.05 5.25 2.23
CA GLY A 13 -11.37 6.49 1.85
C GLY A 13 -10.20 6.29 0.90
N GLY A 14 -10.03 7.25 -0.01
CA GLY A 14 -8.90 7.32 -0.93
C GLY A 14 -7.60 7.82 -0.26
N PRO A 15 -6.54 8.01 -1.05
CA PRO A 15 -5.34 8.71 -0.61
C PRO A 15 -5.64 10.11 -0.06
N PHE A 16 -4.75 10.63 0.78
CA PHE A 16 -4.95 11.89 1.51
C PHE A 16 -3.82 12.87 1.26
N GLY A 17 -4.14 14.17 1.22
CA GLY A 17 -3.15 15.23 1.09
C GLY A 17 -2.23 14.98 -0.10
N HIS A 18 -0.92 15.12 0.10
CA HIS A 18 0.06 14.90 -0.96
C HIS A 18 0.08 13.47 -1.52
N ALA A 19 -0.43 12.48 -0.79
CA ALA A 19 -0.53 11.11 -1.29
C ALA A 19 -1.62 10.92 -2.37
N SER A 20 -2.51 11.90 -2.53
CA SER A 20 -3.53 11.92 -3.60
C SER A 20 -3.02 12.47 -4.92
N GLU A 21 -1.78 12.97 -4.94
CA GLU A 21 -1.15 13.53 -6.12
C GLU A 21 -0.29 12.47 -6.83
N GLY A 22 -0.36 12.45 -8.16
CA GLY A 22 0.46 11.55 -8.99
C GLY A 22 0.09 10.08 -8.84
N GLU A 23 1.06 9.20 -9.12
CA GLU A 23 0.81 7.76 -9.02
C GLU A 23 0.79 7.30 -7.56
N PHE A 24 -0.18 6.44 -7.23
CA PHE A 24 -0.35 5.91 -5.88
C PHE A 24 0.96 5.37 -5.30
N GLY A 25 1.35 5.86 -4.12
CA GLY A 25 2.53 5.41 -3.39
C GLY A 25 3.87 6.02 -3.83
N ASN A 26 3.88 7.01 -4.75
CA ASN A 26 5.08 7.80 -5.05
C ASN A 26 5.33 8.85 -3.96
N THR A 27 4.27 9.47 -3.46
CA THR A 27 4.25 10.39 -2.33
C THR A 27 3.52 9.77 -1.14
N SER A 28 3.65 10.36 0.04
CA SER A 28 2.98 9.89 1.25
C SER A 28 2.61 11.05 2.15
N ASP A 29 1.47 10.92 2.81
CA ASP A 29 0.95 11.87 3.78
C ASP A 29 0.17 11.10 4.86
N TYR A 30 -0.09 11.74 6.00
CA TYR A 30 -0.64 11.07 7.18
C TYR A 30 -1.95 11.72 7.63
N ARG A 31 -3.07 10.99 7.49
CA ARG A 31 -4.38 11.42 8.00
C ARG A 31 -4.39 11.63 9.52
N ASN A 32 -3.70 10.77 10.26
CA ASN A 32 -3.60 10.86 11.71
C ASN A 32 -2.12 10.83 12.14
N PRO A 33 -1.48 12.01 12.27
CA PRO A 33 -0.07 12.08 12.62
C PRO A 33 0.23 11.53 14.02
N ILE A 34 -0.73 11.54 14.96
CA ILE A 34 -0.55 11.00 16.31
C ILE A 34 -0.42 9.47 16.26
N ILE A 35 -1.34 8.79 15.58
CA ILE A 35 -1.29 7.32 15.40
C ILE A 35 -0.01 6.94 14.66
N THR A 36 0.29 7.60 13.54
CA THR A 36 1.51 7.32 12.76
C THR A 36 2.77 7.47 13.61
N SER A 37 2.88 8.56 14.39
CA SER A 37 4.05 8.80 15.24
C SER A 37 4.25 7.69 16.27
N LYS A 38 3.16 7.19 16.88
CA LYS A 38 3.21 6.08 17.84
C LYS A 38 3.59 4.75 17.18
N LEU A 39 3.10 4.46 15.97
CA LEU A 39 3.48 3.27 15.22
C LEU A 39 4.96 3.29 14.80
N VAL A 40 5.49 4.46 14.44
CA VAL A 40 6.92 4.65 14.16
C VAL A 40 7.76 4.45 15.43
N GLU A 41 7.35 5.05 16.56
CA GLU A 41 8.02 4.91 17.86
C GLU A 41 8.14 3.43 18.29
N LYS A 42 7.09 2.65 18.04
CA LYS A 42 7.06 1.20 18.34
C LYS A 42 7.72 0.32 17.27
N GLY A 43 8.19 0.89 16.16
CA GLY A 43 8.88 0.16 15.10
C GLY A 43 7.97 -0.67 14.17
N TYR A 44 6.65 -0.47 14.23
CA TYR A 44 5.70 -1.21 13.38
C TYR A 44 5.72 -0.74 11.92
N ILE A 45 6.03 0.52 11.69
CA ILE A 45 6.10 1.11 10.34
C ILE A 45 7.40 1.88 10.14
N GLN A 46 7.80 2.03 8.88
CA GLN A 46 8.97 2.82 8.52
C GLN A 46 8.63 4.30 8.43
N ARG A 47 9.61 5.16 8.71
CA ARG A 47 9.53 6.59 8.40
C ARG A 47 9.48 6.80 6.87
N LEU A 48 8.81 7.87 6.45
CA LEU A 48 8.77 8.38 5.07
C LEU A 48 7.92 7.59 4.06
N GLY A 49 6.98 6.74 4.50
CA GLY A 49 5.95 6.19 3.60
C GLY A 49 6.44 5.27 2.46
N ARG A 50 7.66 4.73 2.55
CA ARG A 50 8.29 3.93 1.46
C ARG A 50 7.69 2.52 1.27
N GLY A 51 6.58 2.21 1.93
CA GLY A 51 5.97 0.87 1.96
C GLY A 51 5.55 0.37 0.58
N ILE A 52 4.78 1.17 -0.17
CA ILE A 52 4.30 0.79 -1.50
C ILE A 52 5.45 0.55 -2.48
N ARG A 53 6.45 1.44 -2.48
CA ARG A 53 7.67 1.25 -3.30
C ARG A 53 8.38 -0.06 -2.97
N ARG A 54 8.52 -0.40 -1.69
CA ARG A 54 9.12 -1.66 -1.26
C ARG A 54 8.30 -2.87 -1.71
N VAL A 55 6.98 -2.83 -1.62
CA VAL A 55 6.10 -3.90 -2.09
C VAL A 55 6.29 -4.13 -3.59
N ARG A 56 6.27 -3.08 -4.41
CA ARG A 56 6.52 -3.17 -5.86
C ARG A 56 7.87 -3.83 -6.17
N GLN A 57 8.93 -3.43 -5.47
CA GLN A 57 10.27 -4.02 -5.63
C GLN A 57 10.30 -5.51 -5.28
N LEU A 58 9.64 -5.91 -4.19
CA LEU A 58 9.60 -7.30 -3.75
C LEU A 58 8.77 -8.18 -4.69
N LEU A 59 7.65 -7.66 -5.22
CA LEU A 59 6.85 -8.37 -6.21
C LEU A 59 7.65 -8.62 -7.49
N ALA A 60 8.29 -7.58 -8.02
CA ALA A 60 9.15 -7.70 -9.20
C ALA A 60 10.31 -8.69 -8.96
N LYS A 61 10.99 -8.60 -7.81
CA LYS A 61 12.09 -9.52 -7.45
C LYS A 61 11.62 -10.98 -7.38
N ASN A 62 10.40 -11.22 -6.91
CA ASN A 62 9.84 -12.56 -6.78
C ASN A 62 9.17 -13.08 -8.07
N GLY A 63 9.14 -12.27 -9.14
CA GLY A 63 8.47 -12.61 -10.39
C GLY A 63 6.94 -12.66 -10.29
N ASN A 64 6.36 -11.95 -9.32
CA ASN A 64 4.91 -11.84 -9.16
C ASN A 64 4.35 -10.69 -10.01
N SER A 65 3.03 -10.70 -10.21
CA SER A 65 2.33 -9.60 -10.90
C SER A 65 2.57 -8.25 -10.19
N PRO A 66 2.56 -7.12 -10.93
CA PRO A 66 2.62 -5.79 -10.35
C PRO A 66 1.51 -5.58 -9.30
N LEU A 67 1.78 -4.70 -8.33
CA LEU A 67 0.79 -4.32 -7.33
C LEU A 67 -0.40 -3.62 -8.01
N GLU A 68 -1.59 -4.20 -7.87
CA GLU A 68 -2.85 -3.59 -8.29
C GLU A 68 -3.35 -2.64 -7.19
N ALA A 69 -3.81 -1.44 -7.57
CA ALA A 69 -4.37 -0.47 -6.64
C ALA A 69 -5.59 0.24 -7.24
N GLU A 70 -6.66 0.32 -6.47
CA GLU A 70 -7.89 1.07 -6.76
C GLU A 70 -8.07 2.11 -5.66
N THR A 71 -8.34 3.37 -6.01
CA THR A 71 -8.35 4.49 -5.05
C THR A 71 -9.63 5.33 -5.07
N ASP A 72 -10.69 4.85 -5.72
CA ASP A 72 -11.96 5.57 -5.85
C ASP A 72 -12.90 5.27 -4.68
N GLY A 73 -13.15 6.28 -3.82
CA GLY A 73 -13.96 6.17 -2.58
C GLY A 73 -13.36 5.26 -1.50
N PHE A 74 -12.49 4.33 -1.88
CA PHE A 74 -11.79 3.35 -1.08
C PHE A 74 -10.36 3.23 -1.59
N THR A 75 -9.44 2.85 -0.72
CA THR A 75 -8.10 2.41 -1.13
C THR A 75 -8.05 0.89 -1.03
N ARG A 76 -8.02 0.22 -2.17
CA ARG A 76 -7.86 -1.22 -2.29
C ARG A 76 -6.52 -1.54 -2.93
N VAL A 77 -5.72 -2.40 -2.30
CA VAL A 77 -4.49 -2.94 -2.87
C VAL A 77 -4.57 -4.45 -2.98
N ILE A 78 -4.19 -4.99 -4.13
CA ILE A 78 -4.30 -6.42 -4.42
C ILE A 78 -2.92 -6.95 -4.79
N VAL A 79 -2.50 -7.96 -4.03
CA VAL A 79 -1.24 -8.70 -4.24
C VAL A 79 -1.59 -10.05 -4.84
N ARG A 80 -1.03 -10.36 -6.02
CA ARG A 80 -1.21 -11.65 -6.68
C ARG A 80 0.10 -12.42 -6.71
N THR A 81 0.04 -13.73 -6.55
CA THR A 81 1.17 -14.58 -6.91
C THR A 81 1.23 -14.71 -8.43
N LYS A 82 2.40 -15.05 -8.96
CA LYS A 82 2.49 -15.54 -10.34
C LYS A 82 1.51 -16.71 -10.57
N THR A 83 0.94 -16.78 -11.76
CA THR A 83 0.19 -17.94 -12.25
C THR A 83 1.14 -19.07 -12.59
#